data_AF-A0A1Q2C4B7-F1
#
_entry.id   AF-A0A1Q2C4B7-F1
#
_cell.length_a   1.000
_cell.length_b   1.000
_cell.length_c   1.000
_cell.angle_alpha   90.00
_cell.angle_beta   90.00
_cell.angle_gamma   90.00
#
_symmetry.space_group_name_H-M   'P 1'
#
loop_
_entity.id
_entity.type
_entity.pdbx_description
1 polymer ?
#
loop_
_entity_poly.entity_id
_entity_poly.type
_entity_poly.pdbx_seq_one_letter_code
_entity_poly.pdbx_strand_id
1 'polypeptide(L)'
;MKFRDLNEDEIECRVATVNENGCSLLLYKDARCDMNILDETLGVTGWRRSHEVIGGNLFCTVEVYDDQKKEWIYKQDVGIESYTAKEKGQASDSFKRACFNLGIGRELYTAPDIWIPAKHVNLKEGRNGKLTTYDGFYVEQVIIEKKKIVALSIKNKTTKKRVFLYDTRPPKEEETK
;
A
#
# COMPACT_ATOMS: atom_id res chain seq x y z
N MET A 1 13.79 1.76 -17.51
CA MET A 1 13.19 0.82 -16.55
C MET A 1 11.95 1.46 -15.92
N LYS A 2 10.79 0.78 -15.92
CA LYS A 2 9.54 1.29 -15.35
C LYS A 2 8.76 0.14 -14.70
N PHE A 3 8.35 0.33 -13.46
CA PHE A 3 7.49 -0.62 -12.74
C PHE A 3 6.01 -0.35 -13.03
N ARG A 4 5.24 -1.44 -13.15
CA ARG A 4 3.78 -1.38 -13.31
C ARG A 4 3.08 -0.75 -12.10
N ASP A 5 1.81 -0.46 -12.27
CA ASP A 5 0.93 -0.06 -11.17
C ASP A 5 0.46 -1.30 -10.39
N LEU A 6 0.03 -1.08 -9.15
CA LEU A 6 -0.52 -2.10 -8.26
C LEU A 6 -1.91 -2.55 -8.73
N ASN A 7 -2.16 -3.85 -8.64
CA ASN A 7 -3.49 -4.43 -8.82
C ASN A 7 -4.31 -4.34 -7.54
N GLU A 8 -5.63 -4.53 -7.63
CA GLU A 8 -6.54 -4.48 -6.49
C GLU A 8 -6.14 -5.40 -5.33
N ASP A 9 -5.70 -6.61 -5.64
CA ASP A 9 -5.33 -7.65 -4.69
C ASP A 9 -3.97 -7.43 -4.02
N GLU A 10 -3.19 -6.47 -4.54
CA GLU A 10 -1.91 -6.04 -3.97
C GLU A 10 -2.05 -4.84 -3.03
N ILE A 11 -3.24 -4.22 -2.99
CA ILE A 11 -3.55 -3.06 -2.15
C ILE A 11 -4.34 -3.51 -0.92
N GLU A 12 -3.69 -3.44 0.23
CA GLU A 12 -4.28 -3.74 1.53
C GLU A 12 -4.88 -2.49 2.17
N CYS A 13 -5.96 -2.69 2.93
CA CYS A 13 -6.65 -1.64 3.67
C CYS A 13 -6.38 -1.81 5.18
N ARG A 14 -5.77 -0.80 5.81
CA ARG A 14 -5.55 -0.76 7.26
C ARG A 14 -6.44 0.29 7.91
N VAL A 15 -7.09 -0.08 9.01
CA VAL A 15 -7.78 0.88 9.89
C VAL A 15 -6.74 1.78 10.58
N ALA A 16 -6.87 3.09 10.41
CA ALA A 16 -5.95 4.09 10.96
C ALA A 16 -6.50 4.74 12.22
N THR A 17 -7.68 5.36 12.12
CA THR A 17 -8.36 6.03 13.23
C THR A 17 -9.77 5.49 13.36
N VAL A 18 -10.26 5.39 14.60
CA VAL A 18 -11.63 4.96 14.92
C VAL A 18 -12.22 5.94 15.93
N ASN A 19 -13.47 6.37 15.72
CA ASN A 19 -14.26 7.18 16.65
C ASN A 19 -15.75 6.83 16.56
N GLU A 20 -16.62 7.53 17.28
CA GLU A 20 -18.08 7.25 17.25
C GLU A 20 -18.71 7.39 15.86
N ASN A 21 -18.10 8.17 14.96
CA ASN A 21 -18.63 8.47 13.64
C ASN A 21 -18.17 7.46 12.57
N GLY A 22 -17.22 6.59 12.89
CA GLY A 22 -16.70 5.58 11.96
C GLY A 22 -15.20 5.33 12.08
N CYS A 23 -14.58 4.97 10.97
CA CYS A 23 -13.13 4.79 10.90
C CYS A 23 -12.53 5.30 9.59
N SER A 24 -11.24 5.65 9.64
CA SER A 24 -10.45 5.96 8.45
C SER A 24 -9.62 4.74 8.03
N LEU A 25 -9.42 4.60 6.71
CA LEU A 25 -8.55 3.58 6.14
C LEU A 25 -7.31 4.19 5.49
N LEU A 26 -6.19 3.51 5.60
CA LEU A 26 -4.97 3.76 4.82
C LEU A 26 -4.74 2.60 3.87
N LEU A 27 -4.38 2.92 2.63
CA LEU A 27 -3.95 1.95 1.65
C LEU A 27 -2.44 1.68 1.81
N TYR A 28 -2.05 0.42 1.78
CA TYR A 28 -0.65 0.03 1.80
C TYR A 28 -0.45 -1.26 1.01
N LYS A 29 0.80 -1.56 0.66
CA LYS A 29 1.21 -2.86 0.13
C LYS A 29 2.10 -3.58 1.14
N ASP A 30 2.18 -4.89 1.01
CA ASP A 30 3.15 -5.68 1.75
C ASP A 30 4.48 -5.80 0.98
N ALA A 31 5.48 -6.41 1.64
CA ALA A 31 6.81 -6.59 1.03
C ALA A 31 6.83 -7.65 -0.09
N ARG A 32 5.85 -8.55 -0.13
CA ARG A 32 5.79 -9.60 -1.17
C ARG A 32 5.37 -8.99 -2.50
N CYS A 33 4.47 -8.02 -2.47
CA CYS A 33 4.12 -7.21 -3.63
C CYS A 33 5.37 -6.57 -4.27
N ASP A 34 6.25 -5.94 -3.48
CA ASP A 34 7.50 -5.38 -4.01
C ASP A 34 8.42 -6.45 -4.62
N MET A 35 8.58 -7.60 -3.95
CA MET A 35 9.38 -8.71 -4.47
C MET A 35 8.86 -9.21 -5.81
N ASN A 36 7.55 -9.44 -5.92
CA ASN A 36 6.92 -9.90 -7.15
C ASN A 36 7.11 -8.89 -8.28
N ILE A 37 6.89 -7.60 -8.03
CA ILE A 37 7.07 -6.55 -9.05
C ILE A 37 8.54 -6.43 -9.49
N LEU A 38 9.49 -6.58 -8.56
CA LEU A 38 10.92 -6.62 -8.89
C LEU A 38 11.25 -7.84 -9.75
N ASP A 39 10.80 -9.03 -9.38
CA ASP A 39 11.01 -10.27 -10.14
C ASP A 39 10.36 -10.22 -11.52
N GLU A 40 9.13 -9.71 -11.63
CA GLU A 40 8.42 -9.54 -12.91
C GLU A 40 9.15 -8.57 -13.85
N THR A 41 9.74 -7.50 -13.30
CA THR A 41 10.35 -6.43 -14.11
C THR A 41 11.81 -6.72 -14.45
N LEU A 42 12.54 -7.40 -13.57
CA LEU A 42 14.00 -7.53 -13.64
C LEU A 42 14.48 -8.99 -13.64
N GLY A 43 13.62 -9.94 -13.31
CA GLY A 43 14.00 -11.30 -12.99
C GLY A 43 14.69 -11.41 -11.62
N VAL A 44 14.75 -12.64 -11.10
CA VAL A 44 15.31 -12.95 -9.77
C VAL A 44 16.79 -12.59 -9.59
N THR A 45 17.53 -12.39 -10.68
CA THR A 45 18.93 -11.97 -10.68
C THR A 45 19.14 -10.48 -10.96
N GLY A 46 18.09 -9.76 -11.39
CA GLY A 46 18.18 -8.36 -11.79
C GLY A 46 18.03 -7.37 -10.64
N TRP A 47 17.81 -7.86 -9.41
CA TRP A 47 17.80 -7.06 -8.20
C TRP A 47 18.44 -7.80 -7.03
N ARG A 48 18.89 -7.03 -6.04
CA ARG A 48 19.38 -7.55 -4.75
C ARG A 48 19.04 -6.56 -3.65
N ARG A 49 19.08 -7.05 -2.41
CA ARG A 49 18.91 -6.19 -1.24
C ARG A 49 19.90 -6.52 -0.14
N SER A 50 20.24 -5.51 0.65
CA SER A 50 21.02 -5.63 1.88
C SER A 50 20.37 -4.81 2.98
N HIS A 51 20.73 -5.13 4.23
CA HIS A 51 20.33 -4.35 5.39
C HIS A 51 21.56 -3.95 6.18
N GLU A 52 21.54 -2.74 6.72
CA GLU A 52 22.60 -2.20 7.56
C GLU A 52 22.02 -1.34 8.68
N VAL A 53 22.74 -1.26 9.80
CA VAL A 53 22.36 -0.41 10.93
C VAL A 53 23.17 0.87 10.87
N ILE A 54 22.50 2.01 10.67
CA ILE A 54 23.12 3.33 10.63
C ILE A 54 22.50 4.19 11.74
N GLY A 55 23.32 4.65 12.68
CA GLY A 55 22.84 5.47 13.80
C GLY A 55 21.76 4.78 14.65
N GLY A 56 21.83 3.45 14.80
CA GLY A 56 20.87 2.66 15.58
C GLY A 56 19.56 2.30 14.86
N ASN A 57 19.37 2.76 13.61
CA ASN A 57 18.18 2.42 12.82
C ASN A 57 18.53 1.42 11.71
N LEU A 58 17.60 0.52 11.38
CA LEU A 58 17.75 -0.45 10.31
C LEU A 58 17.38 0.17 8.96
N PHE A 59 18.35 0.26 8.07
CA PHE A 59 18.20 0.68 6.68
C PHE A 59 18.14 -0.54 5.77
N CYS A 60 17.40 -0.43 4.67
CA CYS A 60 17.44 -1.38 3.59
C CYS A 60 17.91 -0.68 2.32
N THR A 61 18.87 -1.28 1.64
CA THR A 61 19.33 -0.87 0.31
C THR A 61 18.78 -1.88 -0.69
N VAL A 62 18.06 -1.39 -1.70
CA VAL A 62 17.63 -2.16 -2.86
C VAL A 62 18.43 -1.71 -4.06
N GLU A 63 19.09 -2.65 -4.71
CA GLU A 63 19.90 -2.42 -5.90
C GLU A 63 19.26 -3.11 -7.09
N VAL A 64 19.18 -2.41 -8.22
CA VAL A 64 18.66 -2.93 -9.48
C VAL A 64 19.72 -2.79 -10.56
N TYR A 65 19.87 -3.79 -11.43
CA TYR A 65 20.86 -3.75 -12.49
C TYR A 65 20.35 -2.93 -13.68
N ASP A 66 21.08 -1.87 -14.05
CA ASP A 66 20.82 -1.09 -15.26
C ASP A 66 21.65 -1.67 -16.40
N ASP A 67 21.00 -2.42 -17.30
CA ASP A 67 21.68 -3.09 -18.41
C ASP A 67 22.26 -2.09 -19.45
N GLN A 68 21.72 -0.88 -19.55
CA GLN A 68 22.23 0.13 -20.48
C GLN A 68 23.53 0.74 -19.97
N LYS A 69 23.61 0.99 -18.66
CA LYS A 69 24.79 1.56 -18.01
C LYS A 69 25.79 0.51 -17.51
N LYS A 70 25.38 -0.77 -17.50
CA LYS A 70 26.15 -1.90 -16.97
C LYS A 70 26.55 -1.72 -15.50
N GLU A 71 25.68 -1.11 -14.70
CA GLU A 71 25.94 -0.81 -13.29
C GLU A 71 24.73 -1.14 -12.39
N TRP A 72 24.99 -1.27 -11.09
CA TRP A 72 23.94 -1.41 -10.07
C TRP A 72 23.49 -0.03 -9.60
N ILE A 73 22.19 0.25 -9.70
CA ILE A 73 21.58 1.48 -9.19
C ILE A 73 20.91 1.16 -7.87
N TYR A 74 21.27 1.90 -6.81
CA TYR A 74 20.76 1.65 -5.47
C TYR A 74 19.78 2.72 -5.00
N LYS A 75 18.82 2.30 -4.18
CA LYS A 75 17.95 3.16 -3.37
C LYS A 75 17.94 2.62 -1.95
N GLN A 76 18.06 3.51 -0.99
CA GLN A 76 18.08 3.17 0.43
C GLN A 76 17.01 3.96 1.18
N ASP A 77 16.41 3.34 2.19
CA ASP A 77 15.51 4.01 3.12
C ASP A 77 15.52 3.32 4.50
N VAL A 78 15.00 4.02 5.50
CA VAL A 78 14.94 3.59 6.90
C VAL A 78 13.56 3.04 7.24
N GLY A 79 13.52 1.99 8.05
CA GLY A 79 12.27 1.40 8.52
C GLY A 79 11.87 1.92 9.89
N ILE A 80 10.57 1.99 10.13
CA ILE A 80 10.01 2.28 11.46
C ILE A 80 9.61 0.96 12.14
N GLU A 81 9.93 0.82 13.43
CA GLU A 81 9.54 -0.36 14.22
C GLU A 81 8.02 -0.56 14.23
N SER A 82 7.58 -1.80 14.02
CA SER A 82 6.19 -2.19 14.25
C SER A 82 5.92 -2.43 15.75
N TYR A 83 4.66 -2.28 16.16
CA TYR A 83 4.23 -2.63 17.52
C TYR A 83 4.29 -4.14 17.82
N THR A 84 4.26 -4.98 16.79
CA THR A 84 4.32 -6.45 16.89
C THR A 84 5.45 -6.99 16.02
N ALA A 85 6.36 -7.77 16.61
CA ALA A 85 7.57 -8.29 15.95
C ALA A 85 8.47 -7.19 15.34
N LYS A 86 8.94 -6.28 16.21
CA LYS A 86 9.70 -5.05 15.90
C LYS A 86 10.72 -5.22 14.77
N GLU A 87 11.63 -6.19 14.91
CA GLU A 87 12.73 -6.41 13.96
C GLU A 87 12.24 -6.77 12.55
N LYS A 88 11.29 -7.71 12.45
CA LYS A 88 10.72 -8.15 11.17
C LYS A 88 9.89 -7.04 10.51
N GLY A 89 9.17 -6.27 11.34
CA GLY A 89 8.41 -5.10 10.89
C GLY A 89 9.32 -4.03 10.31
N GLN A 90 10.38 -3.68 11.03
CA GLN A 90 11.34 -2.65 10.60
C GLN A 90 12.05 -3.02 9.30
N ALA A 91 12.50 -4.28 9.16
CA ALA A 91 13.14 -4.76 7.93
C ALA A 91 12.18 -4.74 6.73
N SER A 92 10.91 -5.12 6.94
CA SER A 92 9.91 -5.07 5.88
C SER A 92 9.57 -3.64 5.50
N ASP A 93 9.47 -2.74 6.47
CA ASP A 93 9.15 -1.33 6.25
C ASP A 93 10.26 -0.61 5.48
N SER A 94 11.52 -0.77 5.89
CA SER A 94 12.67 -0.19 5.19
C SER A 94 12.76 -0.69 3.74
N PHE A 95 12.55 -1.98 3.50
CA PHE A 95 12.52 -2.56 2.16
C PHE A 95 11.42 -1.95 1.28
N LYS A 96 10.18 -1.89 1.79
CA LYS A 96 9.05 -1.29 1.04
C LYS A 96 9.31 0.18 0.70
N ARG A 97 9.95 0.93 1.59
CA ARG A 97 10.29 2.34 1.40
C ARG A 97 11.43 2.53 0.38
N ALA A 98 12.45 1.68 0.40
CA ALA A 98 13.47 1.65 -0.64
C ALA A 98 12.87 1.34 -2.03
N CYS A 99 11.92 0.41 -2.11
CA CYS A 99 11.19 0.10 -3.35
C CYS A 99 10.29 1.25 -3.82
N PHE A 100 9.71 2.01 -2.89
CA PHE A 100 8.96 3.23 -3.21
C PHE A 100 9.85 4.28 -3.90
N ASN A 101 11.11 4.43 -3.47
CA ASN A 101 12.10 5.30 -4.10
C ASN A 101 12.43 4.87 -5.55
N LEU A 102 12.24 3.59 -5.89
CA LEU A 102 12.34 3.07 -7.26
C LEU A 102 11.07 3.32 -8.12
N GLY A 103 9.92 3.60 -7.49
CA GLY A 103 8.66 3.87 -8.19
C GLY A 103 7.51 2.93 -7.88
N ILE A 104 7.71 1.90 -7.05
CA ILE A 104 6.71 0.88 -6.78
C ILE A 104 5.70 1.39 -5.73
N GLY A 105 4.41 1.36 -6.07
CA GLY A 105 3.33 1.76 -5.16
C GLY A 105 3.24 3.26 -4.88
N ARG A 106 3.79 4.12 -5.76
CA ARG A 106 3.70 5.59 -5.61
C ARG A 106 2.28 6.12 -5.71
N GLU A 107 1.44 5.44 -6.48
CA GLU A 107 0.01 5.68 -6.61
C GLU A 107 -0.73 5.65 -5.27
N LEU A 108 -0.25 4.90 -4.26
CA LEU A 108 -0.91 4.82 -2.95
C LEU A 108 -0.95 6.17 -2.22
N TYR A 109 0.00 7.06 -2.49
CA TYR A 109 0.04 8.42 -1.94
C TYR A 109 -0.94 9.39 -2.62
N THR A 110 -1.63 8.92 -3.66
CA THR A 110 -2.67 9.68 -4.37
C THR A 110 -4.07 9.21 -3.98
N ALA A 111 -4.16 8.28 -3.02
CA ALA A 111 -5.43 7.81 -2.50
C ALA A 111 -6.25 8.99 -1.92
N PRO A 112 -7.58 8.98 -2.10
CA PRO A 112 -8.44 9.95 -1.45
C PRO A 112 -8.46 9.74 0.06
N ASP A 113 -9.02 10.69 0.81
CA ASP A 113 -9.34 10.48 2.22
C ASP A 113 -10.45 9.41 2.34
N ILE A 114 -10.10 8.24 2.86
CA ILE A 114 -11.03 7.10 2.98
C ILE A 114 -11.67 7.12 4.37
N TRP A 115 -12.90 7.66 4.45
CA TRP A 115 -13.73 7.62 5.65
C TRP A 115 -14.88 6.62 5.50
N ILE A 116 -15.01 5.69 6.45
CA ILE A 116 -16.10 4.71 6.51
C ILE A 116 -17.05 5.09 7.65
N PRO A 117 -18.29 5.52 7.36
CA PRO A 117 -19.27 5.88 8.38
C PRO A 117 -19.61 4.72 9.33
N ALA A 118 -19.94 5.03 10.59
CA ALA A 118 -20.28 4.04 11.63
C ALA A 118 -21.37 3.03 11.20
N LYS A 119 -22.35 3.44 10.39
CA LYS A 119 -23.38 2.55 9.83
C LYS A 119 -22.84 1.41 8.94
N HIS A 120 -21.57 1.48 8.54
CA HIS A 120 -20.89 0.52 7.67
C HIS A 120 -19.73 -0.21 8.37
N VAL A 121 -19.54 0.02 9.67
CA VAL A 121 -18.45 -0.55 10.47
C VAL A 121 -19.00 -1.10 11.77
N ASN A 122 -18.58 -2.31 12.15
CA ASN A 122 -18.86 -2.84 13.48
C ASN A 122 -17.92 -2.19 14.50
N LEU A 123 -18.33 -1.06 15.08
CA LEU A 123 -17.61 -0.39 16.16
C LEU A 123 -17.77 -1.17 17.48
N LYS A 124 -16.67 -1.31 18.20
CA LYS A 124 -16.62 -2.00 19.50
C LYS A 124 -15.71 -1.25 20.46
N GLU A 125 -15.91 -1.47 21.75
CA GLU A 125 -14.96 -1.03 22.76
C GLU A 125 -13.79 -2.02 22.83
N GLY A 126 -12.57 -1.50 22.70
CA GLY A 126 -11.34 -2.26 22.82
C GLY A 126 -10.99 -2.58 24.27
N ARG A 127 -10.01 -3.45 24.48
CA ARG A 127 -9.55 -3.86 25.83
C ARG A 127 -9.03 -2.70 26.70
N ASN A 128 -8.74 -1.56 26.08
CA ASN A 128 -8.26 -0.33 26.71
C ASN A 128 -9.35 0.74 26.87
N GLY A 129 -10.63 0.39 26.67
CA GLY A 129 -11.76 1.32 26.73
C GLY A 129 -11.88 2.26 25.54
N LYS A 130 -10.99 2.16 24.54
CA LYS A 130 -11.04 2.98 23.32
C LYS A 130 -11.87 2.29 22.24
N LEU A 131 -12.60 3.07 21.44
CA LEU A 131 -13.29 2.53 20.27
C LEU A 131 -12.32 1.90 19.27
N THR A 132 -12.73 0.77 18.72
CA THR A 132 -11.99 -0.01 17.73
C THR A 132 -12.96 -0.72 16.78
N THR A 133 -12.43 -1.35 15.73
CA THR A 133 -13.17 -2.30 14.91
C THR A 133 -12.28 -3.49 14.57
N TYR A 134 -12.91 -4.67 14.44
CA TYR A 134 -12.25 -5.88 13.95
C TYR A 134 -12.67 -6.21 12.51
N ASP A 135 -13.45 -5.33 11.88
CA ASP A 135 -13.78 -5.49 10.47
C ASP A 135 -12.51 -5.37 9.63
N GLY A 136 -12.36 -6.30 8.69
CA GLY A 136 -11.38 -6.18 7.63
C GLY A 136 -11.96 -5.46 6.42
N PHE A 137 -11.10 -4.83 5.63
CA PHE A 137 -11.49 -4.15 4.38
C PHE A 137 -10.61 -4.64 3.25
N TYR A 138 -11.10 -4.56 2.02
CA TYR A 138 -10.32 -4.88 0.82
C TYR A 138 -10.75 -4.00 -0.35
N VAL A 139 -9.79 -3.71 -1.23
CA VAL A 139 -10.05 -3.03 -2.49
C VAL A 139 -10.83 -3.99 -3.39
N GLU A 140 -12.02 -3.56 -3.80
CA GLU A 140 -12.83 -4.29 -4.79
C GLU A 140 -12.39 -3.94 -6.21
N GLN A 141 -12.07 -2.67 -6.45
CA GLN A 141 -11.66 -2.14 -7.74
C GLN A 141 -10.79 -0.91 -7.53
N VAL A 142 -9.74 -0.77 -8.34
CA VAL A 142 -8.92 0.43 -8.41
C VAL A 142 -8.64 0.76 -9.87
N ILE A 143 -8.65 2.05 -10.20
CA ILE A 143 -8.26 2.52 -11.54
C ILE A 143 -7.18 3.56 -11.34
N ILE A 144 -6.02 3.29 -11.94
CA ILE A 144 -4.83 4.11 -11.83
C ILE A 144 -4.50 4.67 -13.21
N GLU A 145 -4.43 6.00 -13.30
CA GLU A 145 -4.04 6.71 -14.51
C GLU A 145 -2.89 7.64 -14.19
N LYS A 146 -1.81 7.57 -14.97
CA LYS A 146 -0.61 8.41 -14.79
C LYS A 146 -0.07 8.37 -13.34
N LYS A 147 -0.02 7.18 -12.73
CA LYS A 147 0.41 6.93 -11.34
C LYS A 147 -0.49 7.61 -10.29
N LYS A 148 -1.76 7.90 -10.63
CA LYS A 148 -2.75 8.45 -9.70
C LYS A 148 -3.99 7.56 -9.65
N ILE A 149 -4.51 7.31 -8.44
CA ILE A 149 -5.79 6.64 -8.24
C ILE A 149 -6.89 7.61 -8.68
N VAL A 150 -7.61 7.25 -9.74
CA VAL A 150 -8.73 8.05 -10.28
C VAL A 150 -10.10 7.44 -9.96
N ALA A 151 -10.15 6.14 -9.65
CA ALA A 151 -11.32 5.49 -9.08
C ALA A 151 -10.92 4.41 -8.07
N LEU A 152 -11.71 4.26 -7.01
CA LEU A 152 -11.47 3.31 -5.92
C LEU A 152 -12.79 2.85 -5.31
N SER A 153 -12.95 1.54 -5.16
CA SER A 153 -14.06 0.91 -4.44
C SER A 153 -13.51 0.00 -3.34
N ILE A 154 -14.06 0.10 -2.13
CA ILE A 154 -13.67 -0.73 -0.98
C ILE A 154 -14.88 -1.46 -0.42
N LYS A 155 -14.69 -2.74 -0.10
CA LYS A 155 -15.69 -3.59 0.56
C LYS A 155 -15.24 -3.94 1.98
N ASN A 156 -16.23 -4.03 2.87
CA ASN A 156 -16.02 -4.60 4.21
C ASN A 156 -16.06 -6.13 4.12
N LYS A 157 -15.02 -6.81 4.62
CA LYS A 157 -14.85 -8.27 4.57
C LYS A 157 -15.95 -9.00 5.34
N THR A 158 -16.47 -8.41 6.43
CA THR A 158 -17.51 -8.97 7.28
C THR A 158 -18.88 -8.86 6.61
N THR A 159 -19.28 -7.65 6.21
CA THR A 159 -20.63 -7.40 5.67
C THR A 159 -20.76 -7.70 4.17
N LYS A 160 -19.63 -7.86 3.46
CA LYS A 160 -19.52 -7.98 2.00
C LYS A 160 -20.12 -6.82 1.21
N LYS A 161 -20.49 -5.73 1.89
CA LYS A 161 -21.04 -4.53 1.27
C LYS A 161 -19.92 -3.60 0.85
N ARG A 162 -20.15 -2.88 -0.26
CA ARG A 162 -19.33 -1.74 -0.64
C ARG A 162 -19.57 -0.63 0.38
N VAL A 163 -18.48 -0.10 0.93
CA VAL A 163 -18.50 0.87 2.03
C VAL A 163 -17.82 2.19 1.67
N PHE A 164 -17.10 2.23 0.54
CA PHE A 164 -16.48 3.42 0.01
C PHE A 164 -16.50 3.37 -1.52
N LEU A 165 -16.73 4.53 -2.14
CA LEU A 165 -16.65 4.72 -3.58
C LEU A 165 -16.05 6.10 -3.86
N TYR A 166 -15.06 6.14 -4.73
CA TYR A 166 -14.42 7.34 -5.24
C TYR A 166 -14.26 7.19 -6.74
N ASP A 167 -14.65 8.21 -7.50
CA ASP A 167 -14.45 8.27 -8.94
C ASP A 167 -14.34 9.74 -9.38
N THR A 168 -13.21 10.08 -10.01
CA THR A 168 -12.93 11.42 -10.55
C THR A 168 -12.81 11.43 -12.06
N ARG A 169 -13.07 10.29 -12.70
CA ARG A 169 -13.06 10.20 -14.16
C ARG A 169 -14.26 10.96 -14.71
N PRO A 170 -14.14 11.54 -15.92
CA PRO A 170 -15.29 12.14 -16.58
C PRO A 170 -16.40 11.09 -16.74
N PRO A 171 -17.68 11.48 -16.61
CA PRO A 171 -18.80 10.60 -16.95
C PRO A 171 -18.56 10.07 -18.36
N LYS A 172 -18.69 8.75 -18.55
CA LYS A 172 -18.74 8.22 -19.92
C LYS A 172 -19.96 8.83 -20.58
N GLU A 173 -19.77 9.55 -21.68
CA GLU A 173 -20.87 9.91 -22.57
C GLU A 173 -21.60 8.61 -22.91
N GLU A 174 -22.87 8.51 -22.52
CA GLU A 174 -23.70 7.39 -22.93
C GLU A 174 -23.71 7.38 -24.45
N GLU A 175 -23.18 6.31 -25.06
CA GLU A 175 -23.43 6.01 -26.47
C GLU A 175 -24.95 5.90 -26.62
N THR A 176 -25.54 6.99 -27.09
CA THR A 176 -26.93 7.07 -27.53
C THR A 176 -27.01 6.13 -28.73
N LYS A 177 -27.49 4.92 -28.48
CA LYS A 177 -27.94 4.00 -29.53
C LYS A 177 -29.25 4.49 -30.13
#